data_AF-A0A7S2M2B0-F1
#
_entry.id   AF-A0A7S2M2B0-F1
#
_cell.length_a   1.000
_cell.length_b   1.000
_cell.length_c   1.000
_cell.angle_alpha   90.00
_cell.angle_beta   90.00
_cell.angle_gamma   90.00
#
_symmetry.space_group_name_H-M   'P 1'
#
loop_
_entity.id
_entity.type
_entity.pdbx_description
1 polymer ?
#
loop_
_entity_poly.entity_id
_entity_poly.type
_entity_poly.pdbx_seq_one_letter_code
_entity_poly.pdbx_strand_id
1 'polypeptide(L)'
;RLPRNLKHLHLDWNNIKINADGRNGLAKLLQGGHSTLKGLWLSNNKIDNEGVAILVDILRSNTTLTTLALEHNNDITYDGEMLLLKLVNNLSSIKATLQSNHTLTNLTMKEINPY
;
A
#
# COMPACT_ATOMS: atom_id res chain seq x y z
N ARG A 1 20.45 6.75 5.27
CA ARG A 1 20.42 6.58 3.79
C ARG A 1 19.59 5.33 3.51
N LEU A 2 18.58 5.38 2.62
CA LEU A 2 17.77 4.20 2.33
C LEU A 2 18.60 3.15 1.56
N PRO A 3 18.43 1.85 1.88
CA PRO A 3 19.11 0.77 1.17
C PRO A 3 18.70 0.75 -0.31
N ARG A 4 19.68 0.84 -1.22
CA ARG A 4 19.46 0.96 -2.67
C ARG A 4 18.92 -0.31 -3.35
N ASN A 5 18.98 -1.45 -2.66
CA ASN A 5 18.61 -2.76 -3.20
C ASN A 5 17.52 -3.44 -2.38
N LEU A 6 16.83 -2.72 -1.48
CA LEU A 6 15.80 -3.32 -0.65
C LEU A 6 14.60 -3.72 -1.52
N LYS A 7 14.37 -5.02 -1.65
CA LYS A 7 13.25 -5.59 -2.42
C LYS A 7 12.04 -5.90 -1.56
N HIS A 8 12.27 -6.24 -0.30
CA HIS A 8 11.23 -6.72 0.60
C HIS A 8 11.41 -6.04 1.96
N LEU A 9 10.32 -5.48 2.48
CA LEU A 9 10.31 -4.83 3.79
C LEU A 9 9.15 -5.38 4.61
N HIS A 10 9.48 -6.09 5.67
CA HIS A 10 8.53 -6.63 6.64
C HIS A 10 8.47 -5.71 7.85
N LEU A 11 7.29 -5.17 8.11
CA LEU A 11 6.99 -4.28 9.23
C LEU A 11 5.73 -4.76 9.98
N ASP A 12 5.42 -6.04 9.87
CA ASP A 12 4.29 -6.65 10.55
C ASP A 12 4.45 -6.53 12.07
N TRP A 13 3.35 -6.38 12.82
CA TRP A 13 3.36 -6.38 14.29
C TRP A 13 4.20 -5.27 14.95
N ASN A 14 4.30 -4.09 14.31
CA ASN A 14 5.12 -2.99 14.81
C ASN A 14 4.32 -1.84 15.46
N ASN A 15 3.00 -1.96 15.60
CA ASN A 15 2.11 -0.88 16.08
C ASN A 15 2.25 0.44 15.28
N ILE A 16 2.62 0.34 14.00
CA ILE A 16 2.85 1.51 13.14
C ILE A 16 1.52 2.20 12.84
N LYS A 17 1.50 3.52 12.99
CA LYS A 17 0.50 4.40 12.40
C LYS A 17 1.13 5.19 11.26
N ILE A 18 0.43 5.31 10.13
CA ILE A 18 0.88 6.11 9.01
C ILE A 18 0.23 7.50 9.13
N ASN A 19 1.05 8.50 9.46
CA ASN A 19 0.66 9.90 9.60
C ASN A 19 1.52 10.79 8.67
N ALA A 20 1.50 12.11 8.86
CA ALA A 20 2.29 13.05 8.06
C ALA A 20 3.81 12.76 8.08
N ASP A 21 4.37 12.31 9.20
CA ASP A 21 5.79 11.94 9.28
C ASP A 21 6.07 10.62 8.56
N GLY A 22 5.18 9.63 8.76
CA GLY A 22 5.20 8.35 8.05
C GLY A 22 5.15 8.52 6.53
N ARG A 23 4.36 9.49 6.04
CA ARG A 23 4.27 9.85 4.62
C ARG A 23 5.64 10.16 4.03
N ASN A 24 6.44 10.98 4.69
CA ASN A 24 7.75 11.37 4.19
C ASN A 24 8.73 10.19 4.11
N GLY A 25 8.67 9.29 5.09
CA GLY A 25 9.47 8.05 5.08
C GLY A 25 9.08 7.12 3.94
N LEU A 26 7.77 6.85 3.80
CA LEU A 26 7.22 6.02 2.75
C LEU A 26 7.45 6.61 1.35
N ALA A 27 7.30 7.91 1.17
CA ALA A 27 7.57 8.59 -0.10
C ALA A 27 9.03 8.40 -0.53
N LYS A 28 10.00 8.51 0.40
CA LYS A 28 11.41 8.25 0.07
C LYS A 28 11.68 6.79 -0.30
N LEU A 29 10.91 5.85 0.25
CA LEU A 29 11.07 4.41 0.01
C LEU A 29 10.39 3.98 -1.29
N LEU A 30 9.21 4.51 -1.57
CA LEU A 30 8.31 4.05 -2.62
C LEU A 30 8.30 4.98 -3.84
N GLN A 31 8.54 6.28 -3.70
CA GLN A 31 8.54 7.21 -4.83
C GLN A 31 9.96 7.50 -5.34
N GLY A 32 10.03 7.84 -6.62
CA GLY A 32 11.27 8.18 -7.32
C GLY A 32 11.90 7.01 -8.09
N GLY A 33 12.72 7.33 -9.08
CA GLY A 33 13.31 6.36 -10.02
C GLY A 33 14.31 5.36 -9.41
N HIS A 34 14.59 5.45 -8.11
CA HIS A 34 15.44 4.52 -7.38
C HIS A 34 14.66 3.61 -6.42
N SER A 35 13.33 3.70 -6.40
CA SER A 35 12.50 2.76 -5.65
C SER A 35 12.75 1.36 -6.21
N THR A 36 13.19 0.43 -5.36
CA THR A 36 13.46 -0.97 -5.76
C THR A 36 12.55 -1.95 -5.06
N LEU A 37 11.69 -1.47 -4.15
CA LEU A 37 10.85 -2.30 -3.31
C LEU A 37 9.79 -3.00 -4.15
N LYS A 38 9.68 -4.31 -3.95
CA LYS A 38 8.71 -5.21 -4.57
C LYS A 38 7.62 -5.63 -3.60
N GLY A 39 7.96 -5.84 -2.33
CA GLY A 39 6.99 -6.20 -1.29
C GLY A 39 7.10 -5.34 -0.04
N LEU A 40 5.94 -4.94 0.48
CA LEU A 40 5.77 -4.24 1.75
C LEU A 40 4.71 -4.95 2.58
N TRP A 41 5.10 -5.47 3.74
CA TRP A 41 4.19 -6.13 4.68
C TRP A 41 4.00 -5.24 5.90
N LEU A 42 2.75 -4.90 6.17
CA LEU A 42 2.30 -3.98 7.20
C LEU A 42 1.16 -4.58 8.02
N SER A 43 1.02 -5.91 8.02
CA SER A 43 -0.05 -6.61 8.70
C SER A 43 0.08 -6.43 10.23
N ASN A 44 -1.04 -6.48 10.96
CA ASN A 44 -1.06 -6.30 12.43
C ASN A 44 -0.39 -4.98 12.91
N ASN A 45 -0.80 -3.86 12.32
CA ASN A 45 -0.37 -2.52 12.73
C ASN A 45 -1.59 -1.67 13.16
N LYS A 46 -1.40 -0.35 13.27
CA LYS A 46 -2.43 0.63 13.62
C LYS A 46 -2.74 1.54 12.44
N ILE A 47 -2.88 0.95 11.26
CA ILE A 47 -3.23 1.69 10.04
C ILE A 47 -4.74 1.88 10.01
N ASP A 48 -5.16 3.12 9.87
CA ASP A 48 -6.55 3.54 9.69
C ASP A 48 -6.79 4.04 8.26
N ASN A 49 -8.00 4.49 7.96
CA ASN A 49 -8.35 5.04 6.64
C ASN A 49 -7.47 6.22 6.21
N GLU A 50 -7.00 7.04 7.16
CA GLU A 50 -6.08 8.15 6.85
C GLU A 50 -4.72 7.61 6.40
N GLY A 51 -4.18 6.62 7.13
CA GLY A 51 -2.97 5.92 6.74
C GLY A 51 -3.08 5.25 5.37
N VAL A 52 -4.24 4.67 5.06
CA VAL A 52 -4.53 4.12 3.73
C VAL A 52 -4.56 5.20 2.65
N ALA A 53 -5.19 6.34 2.90
CA ALA A 53 -5.21 7.45 1.94
C ALA A 53 -3.79 7.94 1.62
N ILE A 54 -2.91 8.01 2.61
CA ILE A 54 -1.49 8.33 2.43
C ILE A 54 -0.79 7.28 1.59
N LEU A 55 -0.99 5.98 1.86
CA LEU A 55 -0.43 4.90 1.05
C LEU A 55 -0.87 5.01 -0.41
N VAL A 56 -2.16 5.25 -0.65
CA VAL A 56 -2.73 5.39 -2.00
C VAL A 56 -2.10 6.57 -2.74
N ASP A 57 -1.96 7.73 -2.10
CA ASP A 57 -1.31 8.90 -2.70
C ASP A 57 0.14 8.59 -3.10
N ILE A 58 0.87 7.89 -2.24
CA ILE A 58 2.26 7.51 -2.48
C ILE A 58 2.38 6.51 -3.64
N LEU A 59 1.50 5.52 -3.68
CA LEU A 59 1.54 4.41 -4.62
C LEU A 59 1.07 4.78 -6.04
N ARG A 60 0.28 5.85 -6.20
CA ARG A 60 -0.16 6.33 -7.54
C ARG A 60 0.98 6.53 -8.55
N SER A 61 2.16 6.92 -8.07
CA SER A 61 3.36 7.13 -8.91
C SER A 61 4.40 6.03 -8.76
N ASN A 62 4.16 5.02 -7.91
CA ASN A 62 5.04 3.88 -7.75
C ASN A 62 4.75 2.85 -8.87
N THR A 63 5.82 2.41 -9.53
CA THR A 63 5.77 1.41 -10.61
C THR A 63 6.64 0.21 -10.31
N THR A 64 6.96 -0.02 -9.04
CA THR A 64 7.91 -1.07 -8.63
C THR A 64 7.33 -2.06 -7.65
N LEU A 65 6.46 -1.61 -6.75
CA LEU A 65 5.82 -2.43 -5.72
C LEU A 65 4.77 -3.33 -6.37
N THR A 66 4.86 -4.62 -6.07
CA THR A 66 3.96 -5.67 -6.58
C THR A 66 3.12 -6.29 -5.46
N THR A 67 3.56 -6.17 -4.20
CA THR A 67 2.90 -6.76 -3.03
C THR A 67 2.76 -5.76 -1.90
N LEU A 68 1.54 -5.62 -1.39
CA LEU A 68 1.19 -4.85 -0.21
C LEU A 68 0.26 -5.68 0.67
N ALA A 69 0.70 -5.96 1.90
CA ALA A 69 -0.05 -6.72 2.88
C ALA A 69 -0.46 -5.81 4.05
N LEU A 70 -1.77 -5.74 4.33
CA LEU A 70 -2.40 -4.86 5.31
C LEU A 70 -3.37 -5.62 6.23
N GLU A 71 -3.34 -6.95 6.25
CA GLU A 71 -4.22 -7.77 7.07
C GLU A 71 -4.13 -7.40 8.56
N HIS A 72 -5.22 -7.60 9.29
CA HIS A 72 -5.29 -7.33 10.73
C HIS A 72 -4.98 -5.88 11.13
N ASN A 73 -5.16 -4.92 10.22
CA ASN A 73 -5.28 -3.49 10.57
C ASN A 73 -6.77 -3.17 10.75
N ASN A 74 -7.27 -3.39 11.97
CA ASN A 74 -8.71 -3.38 12.26
C ASN A 74 -9.39 -2.01 12.11
N ASP A 75 -8.61 -0.92 12.06
CA ASP A 75 -9.10 0.44 11.87
C ASP A 75 -9.26 0.82 10.38
N ILE A 76 -8.92 -0.08 9.45
CA ILE A 76 -9.25 0.06 8.03
C ILE A 76 -10.71 -0.35 7.83
N THR A 77 -11.58 0.64 7.61
CA THR A 77 -12.99 0.39 7.29
C THR A 77 -13.18 0.16 5.80
N TYR A 78 -14.42 -0.10 5.40
CA TYR A 78 -14.81 -0.23 3.99
C TYR A 78 -14.37 0.99 3.15
N ASP A 79 -14.37 2.20 3.71
CA ASP A 79 -13.94 3.39 2.97
C ASP A 79 -12.44 3.35 2.64
N GLY A 80 -11.61 2.89 3.58
CA GLY A 80 -10.18 2.68 3.36
C GLY A 80 -9.93 1.59 2.32
N GLU A 81 -10.62 0.45 2.43
CA GLU A 81 -10.54 -0.62 1.44
C GLU A 81 -10.91 -0.14 0.04
N MET A 82 -11.97 0.67 -0.08
CA MET A 82 -12.39 1.26 -1.35
C MET A 82 -11.34 2.20 -1.95
N LEU A 83 -10.52 2.89 -1.15
CA LEU A 83 -9.41 3.69 -1.67
C LEU A 83 -8.33 2.82 -2.31
N LEU A 84 -7.97 1.70 -1.67
CA LEU A 84 -7.00 0.75 -2.22
C LEU A 84 -7.54 0.03 -3.45
N LEU A 85 -8.82 -0.38 -3.43
CA LEU A 85 -9.47 -0.97 -4.59
C LEU A 85 -9.49 0.01 -5.77
N LYS A 86 -9.78 1.30 -5.54
CA LYS A 86 -9.73 2.34 -6.59
C LYS A 86 -8.32 2.56 -7.14
N LEU A 87 -7.28 2.34 -6.33
CA LEU A 87 -5.89 2.43 -6.76
C LEU A 87 -5.53 1.33 -7.78
N VAL A 88 -5.96 0.09 -7.51
CA VAL A 88 -5.64 -1.07 -8.38
C VAL A 88 -6.66 -1.28 -9.50
N ASN A 89 -7.93 -0.97 -9.24
CA ASN A 89 -9.04 -1.06 -10.17
C ASN A 89 -9.65 0.32 -10.32
N ASN A 90 -9.28 1.06 -11.36
CA ASN A 90 -9.97 2.32 -11.63
C ASN A 90 -11.38 2.03 -12.17
N LEU A 91 -12.33 1.84 -11.24
CA LEU A 91 -13.74 1.49 -11.48
C LEU A 91 -14.54 2.56 -12.23
N SER A 92 -13.93 3.69 -12.61
CA SER A 92 -14.59 4.69 -13.45
C SER A 92 -14.81 4.20 -14.89
N SER A 93 -14.03 3.21 -15.36
CA SER A 93 -14.23 2.54 -16.65
C SER A 93 -13.31 1.31 -16.79
N ILE A 94 -13.77 0.28 -17.52
CA ILE A 94 -12.92 -0.85 -17.97
C ILE A 94 -11.64 -0.33 -18.67
N LYS A 95 -11.75 0.77 -19.43
CA LYS A 95 -10.60 1.40 -20.11
C LYS A 95 -9.60 1.99 -19.13
N ALA A 96 -10.07 2.63 -18.06
CA ALA A 96 -9.21 3.20 -17.02
C ALA A 96 -8.52 2.11 -16.18
N THR A 97 -9.19 0.97 -16.00
CA THR A 97 -8.60 -0.23 -15.38
C THR A 97 -7.48 -0.81 -16.26
N LEU A 98 -7.69 -0.92 -17.58
CA LEU A 98 -6.66 -1.38 -18.53
C LEU A 98 -5.49 -0.39 -18.72
N GLN A 99 -5.70 0.89 -18.45
CA GLN A 99 -4.68 1.95 -18.52
C GLN A 99 -4.01 2.24 -17.17
N SER A 100 -4.39 1.54 -16.09
CA SER A 100 -3.75 1.70 -14.80
C SER A 100 -2.30 1.19 -14.90
N ASN A 101 -1.33 2.10 -14.81
CA ASN A 101 0.11 1.77 -14.78
C ASN A 101 0.54 1.12 -13.45
N HIS A 102 -0.41 0.70 -12.62
CA HIS A 102 -0.13 0.28 -11.27
C HIS A 102 0.41 -1.15 -11.25
N THR A 103 1.58 -1.36 -10.63
CA THR A 103 2.27 -2.67 -10.61
C THR A 103 1.82 -3.57 -9.47
N LEU A 104 0.95 -3.09 -8.58
CA LEU A 104 0.46 -3.87 -7.45
C LEU A 104 -0.48 -4.97 -7.95
N THR A 105 0.00 -6.21 -7.91
CA THR A 105 -0.74 -7.41 -8.33
C THR A 105 -1.22 -8.24 -7.15
N ASN A 106 -0.64 -8.03 -5.96
CA ASN A 106 -1.04 -8.70 -4.74
C ASN A 106 -1.35 -7.68 -3.64
N LEU A 107 -2.63 -7.58 -3.27
CA LEU A 107 -3.13 -6.69 -2.23
C LEU A 107 -4.01 -7.50 -1.28
N THR A 108 -3.65 -7.53 0.00
CA THR A 108 -4.39 -8.25 1.04
C THR A 108 -4.76 -7.29 2.18
N MET A 109 -6.03 -7.31 2.62
CA MET A 109 -6.58 -6.33 3.58
C MET A 109 -7.30 -6.99 4.76
N LYS A 110 -7.94 -8.15 4.55
CA LYS A 110 -8.56 -8.96 5.61
C LYS A 110 -8.28 -10.43 5.31
N GLU A 111 -8.07 -11.22 6.35
CA GLU A 111 -8.33 -12.66 6.21
C GLU A 111 -9.79 -12.80 5.78
N ILE A 112 -10.02 -13.34 4.59
CA ILE A 112 -11.31 -13.97 4.30
C ILE A 112 -11.30 -15.22 5.17
N ASN A 113 -11.79 -15.11 6.39
CA ASN A 113 -11.99 -16.27 7.24
C ASN A 113 -13.19 -17.03 6.64
N PRO A 114 -13.00 -18.22 6.03
CA PRO A 114 -14.07 -18.89 5.27
C PRO A 114 -15.01 -19.70 6.18
N TYR A 115 -15.18 -19.30 7.45
CA TYR A 115 -16.04 -19.98 8.42
C TYR A 115 -17.26 -19.15 8.78
#